data_AF-A0A958D3W0-F1
#
_entry.id   AF-A0A958D3W0-F1
#
_cell.length_a   1.000
_cell.length_b   1.000
_cell.length_c   1.000
_cell.angle_alpha   90.00
_cell.angle_beta   90.00
_cell.angle_gamma   90.00
#
_symmetry.space_group_name_H-M   'P 1'
#
loop_
_entity.id
_entity.type
_entity.pdbx_description
1 polymer ?
#
loop_
_entity_poly.entity_id
_entity_poly.type
_entity_poly.pdbx_seq_one_letter_code
_entity_poly.pdbx_strand_id
1 'polypeptide(L)'
;QTNGTLLDDEWCEFFHEHEFLIGLSLDGPQALHDAYRVDKGGAPTWQKVMDAAALLKAHKVEFNILTTVHAANMHHPLEVYRFLRDEVGTQFIQFIPIIERVTPEMLPLANSGWSENKRGDRPLYLQAGDLVTERSLTAEAYGQFLSTIFDEWVRRDVGQVYVQLFDVALAAWVGQPSGLCVFSPTCGTALAIE
;
A
#
# COMPACT_ATOMS: atom_id res chain seq x y z
N GLN A 1 2.56 -10.70 -4.56
CA GLN A 1 2.00 -9.32 -4.64
C GLN A 1 1.31 -9.16 -5.99
N THR A 2 0.13 -8.54 -6.04
CA THR A 2 -0.58 -8.24 -7.28
C THR A 2 -1.39 -6.94 -7.19
N ASN A 3 -1.73 -6.35 -8.34
CA ASN A 3 -2.70 -5.27 -8.44
C ASN A 3 -4.15 -5.78 -8.58
N GLY A 4 -4.35 -7.11 -8.68
CA GLY A 4 -5.67 -7.75 -8.73
C GLY A 4 -6.39 -7.70 -10.08
N THR A 5 -6.02 -6.80 -10.98
CA THR A 5 -6.83 -6.47 -12.17
C THR A 5 -7.00 -7.57 -13.22
N LEU A 6 -6.23 -8.67 -13.10
CA LEU A 6 -6.26 -9.83 -13.99
C LEU A 6 -6.54 -11.14 -13.23
N LEU A 7 -6.97 -11.07 -11.96
CA LEU A 7 -7.33 -12.27 -11.22
C LEU A 7 -8.67 -12.82 -11.72
N ASP A 8 -8.72 -14.14 -11.84
CA ASP A 8 -9.88 -14.95 -12.19
C ASP A 8 -9.92 -16.20 -11.30
N ASP A 9 -10.91 -17.08 -11.54
CA ASP A 9 -11.09 -18.31 -10.76
C ASP A 9 -9.89 -19.25 -10.87
N GLU A 10 -9.28 -19.41 -12.05
CA GLU A 10 -8.14 -20.32 -12.26
C GLU A 10 -6.93 -19.90 -11.42
N TRP A 11 -6.64 -18.59 -11.37
CA TRP A 11 -5.61 -18.06 -10.48
C TRP A 11 -5.93 -18.29 -9.00
N CYS A 12 -7.19 -18.08 -8.60
CA CYS A 12 -7.57 -18.23 -7.20
C CYS A 12 -7.53 -19.70 -6.74
N GLU A 13 -7.94 -20.64 -7.59
CA GLU A 13 -7.80 -22.07 -7.35
C GLU A 13 -6.33 -22.45 -7.17
N PHE A 14 -5.46 -21.99 -8.09
CA PHE A 14 -4.03 -22.20 -8.00
C PHE A 14 -3.42 -21.64 -6.71
N PHE A 15 -3.77 -20.41 -6.32
CA PHE A 15 -3.26 -19.81 -5.09
C PHE A 15 -3.72 -20.55 -3.83
N HIS A 16 -4.96 -21.04 -3.83
CA HIS A 16 -5.49 -21.82 -2.71
C HIS A 16 -4.81 -23.19 -2.62
N GLU A 17 -4.69 -23.92 -3.73
CA GLU A 17 -4.06 -25.25 -3.77
C GLU A 17 -2.62 -25.21 -3.27
N HIS A 18 -1.90 -24.12 -3.54
CA HIS A 18 -0.49 -23.97 -3.19
C HIS A 18 -0.23 -23.05 -1.99
N GLU A 19 -1.28 -22.72 -1.22
CA GLU A 19 -1.17 -21.96 0.04
C GLU A 19 -0.40 -20.63 -0.13
N PHE A 20 -0.63 -19.92 -1.24
CA PHE A 20 -0.04 -18.61 -1.46
C PHE A 20 -0.69 -17.57 -0.55
N LEU A 21 0.13 -16.81 0.17
CA LEU A 21 -0.29 -15.56 0.79
C LEU A 21 -0.22 -14.42 -0.22
N ILE A 22 -1.38 -13.85 -0.56
CA ILE A 22 -1.48 -12.81 -1.58
C ILE A 22 -1.44 -11.41 -0.96
N GLY A 23 -0.53 -10.56 -1.42
CA GLY A 23 -0.60 -9.12 -1.19
C GLY A 23 -1.41 -8.43 -2.28
N LEU A 24 -2.62 -7.95 -1.98
CA LEU A 24 -3.49 -7.21 -2.91
C LEU A 24 -3.35 -5.71 -2.68
N SER A 25 -3.14 -4.95 -3.76
CA SER A 25 -2.88 -3.51 -3.69
C SER A 25 -4.17 -2.69 -3.75
N LEU A 26 -4.51 -1.95 -2.68
CA LEU A 26 -5.75 -1.17 -2.56
C LEU A 26 -5.56 0.01 -1.60
N ASP A 27 -5.77 1.24 -2.08
CA ASP A 27 -5.43 2.46 -1.33
C ASP A 27 -6.58 3.10 -0.52
N GLY A 28 -7.76 2.45 -0.48
CA GLY A 28 -8.94 2.93 0.24
C GLY A 28 -10.22 2.93 -0.62
N PRO A 29 -11.24 3.74 -0.25
CA PRO A 29 -12.44 3.95 -1.05
C PRO A 29 -12.12 4.41 -2.47
N GLN A 30 -13.09 4.24 -3.38
CA GLN A 30 -12.91 4.41 -4.81
C GLN A 30 -12.18 5.70 -5.20
N ALA A 31 -12.64 6.85 -4.70
CA ALA A 31 -12.04 8.14 -5.05
C ALA A 31 -10.57 8.25 -4.63
N LEU A 32 -10.17 7.61 -3.53
CA LEU A 32 -8.79 7.63 -3.03
C LEU A 32 -7.89 6.65 -3.79
N HIS A 33 -8.42 5.48 -4.16
CA HIS A 33 -7.70 4.50 -4.96
C HIS A 33 -7.48 4.98 -6.39
N ASP A 34 -8.55 5.41 -7.06
CA ASP A 34 -8.52 5.79 -8.47
C ASP A 34 -7.78 7.14 -8.70
N ALA A 35 -7.43 7.87 -7.63
CA ALA A 35 -6.61 9.08 -7.72
C ALA A 35 -5.24 8.81 -8.37
N TYR A 36 -4.64 7.65 -8.09
CA TYR A 36 -3.33 7.27 -8.66
C TYR A 36 -3.29 5.87 -9.27
N ARG A 37 -4.23 4.98 -8.95
CA ARG A 37 -4.31 3.65 -9.55
C ARG A 37 -5.28 3.67 -10.72
N VAL A 38 -4.73 3.88 -11.90
CA VAL A 38 -5.43 3.82 -13.18
C VAL A 38 -4.71 2.88 -14.13
N ASP A 39 -5.43 2.35 -15.12
CA ASP A 39 -4.82 1.53 -16.16
C ASP A 39 -4.01 2.37 -17.16
N LYS A 40 -3.40 1.71 -18.15
CA LYS A 40 -2.59 2.40 -19.19
C LYS A 40 -3.40 3.39 -20.04
N GLY A 41 -4.72 3.25 -20.08
CA GLY A 41 -5.65 4.18 -20.73
C GLY A 41 -6.16 5.29 -19.81
N GLY A 42 -5.78 5.29 -18.53
CA GLY A 42 -6.26 6.23 -17.52
C GLY A 42 -7.62 5.86 -16.92
N ALA A 43 -8.15 4.66 -17.19
CA ALA A 43 -9.40 4.22 -16.61
C ALA A 43 -9.22 3.80 -15.14
N PRO A 44 -10.23 4.04 -14.28
CA PRO A 44 -10.19 3.64 -12.87
C PRO A 44 -10.05 2.12 -12.71
N THR A 45 -9.35 1.68 -11.67
CA THR A 45 -9.13 0.25 -11.40
C THR A 45 -9.83 -0.27 -10.17
N TRP A 46 -10.36 0.59 -9.29
CA TRP A 46 -10.91 0.20 -7.99
C TRP A 46 -11.91 -0.95 -8.09
N GLN A 47 -12.87 -0.90 -9.02
CA GLN A 47 -13.88 -1.96 -9.16
C GLN A 47 -13.25 -3.32 -9.45
N LYS A 48 -12.27 -3.38 -10.36
CA LYS A 48 -11.56 -4.64 -10.68
C LYS A 48 -10.81 -5.19 -9.47
N VAL A 49 -10.26 -4.31 -8.63
CA VAL A 49 -9.56 -4.70 -7.40
C VAL A 49 -10.53 -5.23 -6.35
N MET A 50 -11.71 -4.63 -6.23
CA MET A 50 -12.76 -5.11 -5.33
C MET A 50 -13.33 -6.47 -5.78
N ASP A 51 -13.52 -6.65 -7.09
CA ASP A 51 -13.93 -7.95 -7.67
C ASP A 51 -12.85 -9.02 -7.40
N ALA A 52 -11.58 -8.66 -7.54
CA ALA A 52 -10.46 -9.54 -7.21
C ALA A 52 -10.41 -9.91 -5.71
N ALA A 53 -10.68 -8.95 -4.81
CA ALA A 53 -10.80 -9.24 -3.38
C ALA A 53 -11.96 -10.21 -3.09
N ALA A 54 -13.09 -10.07 -3.79
CA ALA A 54 -14.22 -10.98 -3.67
C ALA A 54 -13.89 -12.39 -4.18
N LEU A 55 -13.17 -12.51 -5.29
CA LEU A 55 -12.69 -13.80 -5.81
C LEU A 55 -11.75 -14.50 -4.81
N LEU A 56 -10.74 -13.80 -4.29
CA LEU A 56 -9.82 -14.35 -3.29
C LEU A 56 -10.57 -14.88 -2.06
N LYS A 57 -11.58 -14.13 -1.58
CA LYS A 57 -12.45 -14.58 -0.47
C LYS A 57 -13.28 -15.81 -0.83
N ALA A 58 -13.91 -15.83 -2.01
CA ALA A 58 -14.76 -16.92 -2.44
C ALA A 58 -13.99 -18.25 -2.53
N HIS A 59 -12.74 -18.18 -2.96
CA HIS A 59 -11.81 -19.32 -3.06
C HIS A 59 -11.00 -19.59 -1.79
N LYS A 60 -11.24 -18.84 -0.71
CA LYS A 60 -10.52 -18.99 0.58
C LYS A 60 -8.99 -18.86 0.44
N VAL A 61 -8.54 -17.97 -0.43
CA VAL A 61 -7.14 -17.59 -0.55
C VAL A 61 -6.81 -16.62 0.58
N GLU A 62 -5.72 -16.85 1.31
CA GLU A 62 -5.26 -15.90 2.32
C GLU A 62 -4.67 -14.66 1.64
N PHE A 63 -5.09 -13.48 2.07
CA PHE A 63 -4.58 -12.23 1.51
C PHE A 63 -4.50 -11.08 2.51
N ASN A 64 -3.51 -10.23 2.27
CA ASN A 64 -3.28 -8.96 2.95
C ASN A 64 -3.62 -7.81 2.01
N ILE A 65 -4.01 -6.66 2.56
CA ILE A 65 -4.09 -5.42 1.81
C ILE A 65 -2.81 -4.60 1.98
N LEU A 66 -2.25 -4.18 0.85
CA LEU A 66 -1.16 -3.21 0.78
C LEU A 66 -1.72 -1.88 0.29
N THR A 67 -1.72 -0.91 1.18
CA THR A 67 -2.26 0.44 0.98
C THR A 67 -1.10 1.40 0.91
N THR A 68 -0.93 2.05 -0.23
CA THR A 68 0.00 3.17 -0.32
C THR A 68 -0.61 4.41 0.32
N VAL A 69 0.16 5.09 1.17
CA VAL A 69 -0.23 6.37 1.77
C VAL A 69 0.44 7.46 0.95
N HIS A 70 -0.35 8.35 0.39
CA HIS A 70 0.06 9.37 -0.57
C HIS A 70 -0.78 10.64 -0.37
N ALA A 71 -0.45 11.71 -1.10
CA ALA A 71 -1.09 13.01 -0.94
C ALA A 71 -2.62 12.99 -1.01
N ALA A 72 -3.21 12.09 -1.81
CA ALA A 72 -4.67 12.00 -1.94
C ALA A 72 -5.39 11.33 -0.74
N ASN A 73 -4.72 10.48 0.06
CA ASN A 73 -5.39 9.73 1.14
C ASN A 73 -4.80 9.98 2.55
N MET A 74 -3.67 10.69 2.66
CA MET A 74 -2.99 10.93 3.94
C MET A 74 -3.83 11.70 4.98
N HIS A 75 -4.83 12.46 4.53
CA HIS A 75 -5.74 13.21 5.41
C HIS A 75 -7.05 12.44 5.73
N HIS A 76 -7.15 11.19 5.28
CA HIS A 76 -8.35 10.35 5.40
C HIS A 76 -8.11 9.05 6.23
N PRO A 77 -7.41 9.09 7.38
CA PRO A 77 -6.97 7.87 8.09
C PRO A 77 -8.11 6.92 8.46
N LEU A 78 -9.16 7.43 9.11
CA LEU A 78 -10.26 6.59 9.57
C LEU A 78 -11.16 6.13 8.42
N GLU A 79 -11.29 6.95 7.37
CA GLU A 79 -12.04 6.56 6.17
C GLU A 79 -11.35 5.40 5.46
N VAL A 80 -10.02 5.49 5.24
CA VAL A 80 -9.22 4.39 4.68
C VAL A 80 -9.28 3.17 5.60
N TYR A 81 -8.96 3.33 6.88
CA TYR A 81 -8.87 2.20 7.81
C TYR A 81 -10.20 1.44 7.96
N ARG A 82 -11.30 2.16 8.18
CA ARG A 82 -12.62 1.54 8.35
C ARG A 82 -13.10 0.90 7.05
N PHE A 83 -12.84 1.50 5.89
CA PHE A 83 -13.12 0.86 4.61
C PHE A 83 -12.40 -0.48 4.47
N LEU A 84 -11.10 -0.52 4.78
CA LEU A 84 -10.31 -1.76 4.71
C LEU A 84 -10.79 -2.82 5.72
N ARG A 85 -11.08 -2.41 6.96
CA ARG A 85 -11.54 -3.31 8.02
C ARG A 85 -12.96 -3.82 7.76
N ASP A 86 -13.88 -2.93 7.41
CA ASP A 86 -15.32 -3.20 7.46
C ASP A 86 -15.89 -3.59 6.09
N GLU A 87 -15.48 -2.90 5.01
CA GLU A 87 -16.00 -3.13 3.66
C GLU A 87 -15.17 -4.18 2.92
N VAL A 88 -13.84 -4.01 2.92
CA VAL A 88 -12.94 -5.03 2.37
C VAL A 88 -12.86 -6.23 3.30
N GLY A 89 -13.15 -6.09 4.60
CA GLY A 89 -13.17 -7.22 5.53
C GLY A 89 -11.82 -7.92 5.66
N THR A 90 -10.70 -7.20 5.47
CA THR A 90 -9.36 -7.79 5.64
C THR A 90 -8.94 -7.74 7.10
N GLN A 91 -8.13 -8.73 7.50
CA GLN A 91 -7.52 -8.75 8.83
C GLN A 91 -6.08 -8.26 8.82
N PHE A 92 -5.42 -8.13 7.67
CA PHE A 92 -3.99 -7.81 7.58
C PHE A 92 -3.77 -6.62 6.67
N ILE A 93 -3.26 -5.53 7.23
CA ILE A 93 -3.11 -4.24 6.55
C ILE A 93 -1.64 -3.78 6.63
N GLN A 94 -1.11 -3.37 5.47
CA GLN A 94 0.21 -2.76 5.35
C GLN A 94 0.06 -1.35 4.79
N PHE A 95 0.48 -0.34 5.55
CA PHE A 95 0.56 1.04 5.09
C PHE A 95 1.97 1.34 4.58
N ILE A 96 2.08 1.70 3.31
CA ILE A 96 3.35 1.93 2.61
C ILE A 96 3.47 3.42 2.28
N PRO A 97 4.41 4.15 2.88
CA PRO A 97 4.51 5.58 2.63
C PRO A 97 5.09 5.86 1.23
N ILE A 98 4.41 6.69 0.44
CA ILE A 98 4.92 7.17 -0.85
C ILE A 98 5.76 8.42 -0.64
N ILE A 99 7.06 8.27 -0.92
CA ILE A 99 8.05 9.35 -0.87
C ILE A 99 8.88 9.30 -2.15
N GLU A 100 8.72 10.30 -3.00
CA GLU A 100 9.45 10.46 -4.25
C GLU A 100 10.41 11.63 -4.11
N ARG A 101 11.67 11.35 -3.77
CA ARG A 101 12.70 12.39 -3.70
C ARG A 101 13.09 12.86 -5.11
N VAL A 102 13.20 14.16 -5.27
CA VAL A 102 13.51 14.78 -6.55
C VAL A 102 14.40 16.02 -6.38
N THR A 103 15.24 16.30 -7.38
CA THR A 103 16.02 17.54 -7.44
C THR A 103 15.13 18.71 -7.91
N PRO A 104 15.50 19.97 -7.63
CA PRO A 104 14.75 21.13 -8.12
C PRO A 104 14.52 21.14 -9.63
N GLU A 105 15.49 20.66 -10.41
CA GLU A 105 15.45 20.64 -11.87
C GLU A 105 14.43 19.62 -12.40
N MET A 106 14.27 18.49 -11.69
CA MET A 106 13.42 17.38 -12.12
C MET A 106 11.99 17.49 -11.57
N LEU A 107 11.73 18.36 -10.60
CA LEU A 107 10.43 18.49 -9.92
C LEU A 107 9.24 18.74 -10.90
N PRO A 108 9.33 19.66 -11.88
CA PRO A 108 8.21 19.89 -12.80
C PRO A 108 7.87 18.65 -13.63
N LEU A 109 8.89 17.94 -14.12
CA LEU A 109 8.73 16.71 -14.88
C LEU A 109 8.16 15.59 -13.99
N ALA A 110 8.66 15.45 -12.77
CA ALA A 110 8.15 14.45 -11.83
C ALA A 110 6.67 14.70 -11.49
N ASN A 111 6.23 15.95 -11.33
CA ASN A 111 4.83 16.27 -11.03
C ASN A 111 3.87 16.08 -12.22
N SER A 112 4.34 16.19 -13.47
CA SER A 112 3.50 15.94 -14.67
C SER A 112 2.93 14.53 -14.77
N GLY A 113 3.41 13.59 -13.96
CA GLY A 113 2.83 12.26 -13.84
C GLY A 113 3.26 11.30 -14.95
N TRP A 114 3.00 10.02 -14.71
CA TRP A 114 3.55 8.93 -15.52
C TRP A 114 2.73 8.62 -16.77
N SER A 115 1.44 8.98 -16.76
CA SER A 115 0.50 8.79 -17.87
C SER A 115 0.67 9.83 -18.98
N GLU A 116 1.13 11.03 -18.66
CA GLU A 116 1.25 12.14 -19.61
C GLU A 116 2.53 12.04 -20.46
N ASN A 117 3.64 11.53 -19.90
CA ASN A 117 4.92 11.39 -20.59
C ASN A 117 5.05 10.06 -21.34
N LYS A 118 4.51 10.03 -22.57
CA LYS A 118 4.66 8.92 -23.54
C LYS A 118 6.03 8.87 -24.23
N ARG A 119 6.89 9.87 -24.06
CA ARG A 119 8.20 9.99 -24.72
C ARG A 119 9.33 9.85 -23.69
N GLY A 120 10.26 8.92 -23.96
CA GLY A 120 11.65 8.73 -23.49
C GLY A 120 12.18 9.30 -22.18
N ASP A 121 11.78 10.50 -21.77
CA ASP A 121 12.32 11.25 -20.62
C ASP A 121 11.57 10.91 -19.33
N ARG A 122 11.30 9.62 -19.10
CA ARG A 122 10.83 9.19 -17.78
C ARG A 122 12.00 9.26 -16.84
N PRO A 123 11.97 10.09 -15.79
CA PRO A 123 13.02 10.06 -14.80
C PRO A 123 13.06 8.64 -14.24
N LEU A 124 14.20 7.95 -14.41
CA LEU A 124 14.46 6.74 -13.64
C LEU A 124 14.30 7.11 -12.17
N TYR A 125 13.76 6.18 -11.36
CA TYR A 125 13.49 6.38 -9.94
C TYR A 125 14.83 6.49 -9.16
N LEU A 126 15.54 7.59 -9.36
CA LEU A 126 16.70 7.98 -8.60
C LEU A 126 16.16 8.78 -7.42
N GLN A 127 16.14 8.15 -6.24
CA GLN A 127 15.84 8.82 -4.99
C GLN A 127 16.97 9.82 -4.66
N ALA A 128 16.87 11.03 -5.22
CA ALA A 128 17.90 12.06 -5.18
C ALA A 128 17.30 13.44 -4.90
N GLY A 129 18.09 14.33 -4.31
CA GLY A 129 17.64 15.68 -3.94
C GLY A 129 16.84 15.74 -2.62
N ASP A 130 16.52 16.96 -2.20
CA ASP A 130 15.93 17.25 -0.89
C ASP A 130 14.48 17.75 -0.99
N LEU A 131 13.89 17.68 -2.19
CA LEU A 131 12.47 17.96 -2.41
C LEU A 131 11.69 16.66 -2.60
N VAL A 132 10.36 16.74 -2.48
CA VAL A 132 9.44 15.64 -2.76
C VAL A 132 8.38 16.06 -3.76
N THR A 133 7.83 15.11 -4.50
CA THR A 133 6.74 15.36 -5.46
C THR A 133 5.42 15.68 -4.76
N GLU A 134 4.47 16.26 -5.50
CA GLU A 134 3.11 16.57 -5.00
C GLU A 134 2.30 15.32 -4.62
N ARG A 135 2.73 14.14 -5.08
CA ARG A 135 2.09 12.85 -4.73
C ARG A 135 2.60 12.29 -3.40
N SER A 136 3.76 12.75 -2.97
CA SER A 136 4.40 12.29 -1.74
C SER A 136 3.64 12.77 -0.52
N LEU A 137 3.65 11.96 0.53
CA LEU A 137 3.16 12.39 1.84
C LEU A 137 4.16 13.27 2.57
N THR A 138 3.69 14.03 3.57
CA THR A 138 4.54 14.74 4.51
C THR A 138 4.75 13.91 5.79
N ALA A 139 5.88 14.13 6.47
CA ALA A 139 6.17 13.43 7.72
C ALA A 139 5.08 13.65 8.80
N GLU A 140 4.57 14.89 8.91
CA GLU A 140 3.49 15.23 9.84
C GLU A 140 2.18 14.53 9.48
N ALA A 141 1.77 14.56 8.21
CA ALA A 141 0.55 13.89 7.78
C ALA A 141 0.62 12.37 7.99
N TYR A 142 1.79 11.75 7.75
CA TYR A 142 1.96 10.33 7.98
C TYR A 142 1.92 9.96 9.48
N GLY A 143 2.53 10.78 10.33
CA GLY A 143 2.43 10.63 11.78
C GLY A 143 0.97 10.73 12.25
N GLN A 144 0.26 11.76 11.82
CA GLN A 144 -1.17 11.92 12.12
C GLN A 144 -2.01 10.76 11.60
N PHE A 145 -1.74 10.28 10.39
CA PHE A 145 -2.43 9.15 9.78
C PHE A 145 -2.30 7.88 10.64
N LEU A 146 -1.07 7.50 10.99
CA LEU A 146 -0.79 6.32 11.80
C LEU A 146 -1.32 6.45 13.22
N SER A 147 -1.09 7.59 13.89
CA SER A 147 -1.56 7.80 15.27
C SER A 147 -3.09 7.77 15.36
N THR A 148 -3.78 8.38 14.40
CA THR A 148 -5.25 8.39 14.37
C THR A 148 -5.81 6.98 14.22
N ILE A 149 -5.22 6.16 13.34
CA ILE A 149 -5.61 4.76 13.17
C ILE A 149 -5.27 3.95 14.42
N PHE A 150 -4.08 4.14 14.99
CA PHE A 150 -3.65 3.44 16.21
C PHE A 150 -4.62 3.70 17.37
N ASP A 151 -5.07 4.95 17.54
CA ASP A 151 -6.04 5.32 18.56
C ASP A 151 -7.37 4.54 18.42
N GLU A 152 -7.88 4.37 17.20
CA GLU A 152 -9.07 3.54 16.99
C GLU A 152 -8.77 2.05 17.24
N TRP A 153 -7.73 1.54 16.56
CA TRP A 153 -7.36 0.13 16.55
C TRP A 153 -7.08 -0.40 17.97
N VAL A 154 -6.29 0.32 18.76
CA VAL A 154 -5.86 -0.15 20.10
C VAL A 154 -7.04 -0.35 21.06
N ARG A 155 -8.16 0.35 20.83
CA ARG A 155 -9.35 0.30 21.67
C ARG A 155 -10.34 -0.79 21.25
N ARG A 156 -10.25 -1.32 20.02
CA ARG A 156 -11.32 -2.12 19.41
C ARG A 156 -10.86 -3.39 18.72
N ASP A 157 -9.67 -3.36 18.11
CA ASP A 157 -9.32 -4.28 17.03
C ASP A 157 -8.05 -5.10 17.34
N VAL A 158 -7.44 -4.91 18.52
CA VAL A 158 -6.26 -5.67 18.97
C VAL A 158 -6.56 -7.17 18.96
N GLY A 159 -5.75 -7.94 18.23
CA GLY A 159 -5.91 -9.39 18.07
C GLY A 159 -6.97 -9.81 17.07
N GLN A 160 -7.60 -8.87 16.36
CA GLN A 160 -8.59 -9.14 15.30
C GLN A 160 -8.16 -8.58 13.94
N VAL A 161 -7.54 -7.39 13.96
CA VAL A 161 -6.95 -6.73 12.80
C VAL A 161 -5.47 -6.47 13.10
N TYR A 162 -4.61 -6.74 12.13
CA TYR A 162 -3.17 -6.69 12.21
C TYR A 162 -2.66 -5.60 11.27
N VAL A 163 -2.13 -4.53 11.85
CA VAL A 163 -1.51 -3.43 11.09
C VAL A 163 -0.01 -3.58 11.24
N GLN A 164 0.68 -3.87 10.14
CA GLN A 164 2.09 -4.29 10.14
C GLN A 164 3.00 -3.37 10.95
N LEU A 165 2.84 -2.05 10.83
CA LEU A 165 3.69 -1.11 11.57
C LEU A 165 3.44 -1.12 13.07
N PHE A 166 2.20 -1.40 13.52
CA PHE A 166 1.89 -1.50 14.95
C PHE A 166 2.47 -2.79 15.52
N ASP A 167 2.34 -3.90 14.79
CA ASP A 167 2.91 -5.18 15.20
C ASP A 167 4.44 -5.13 15.24
N VAL A 168 5.06 -4.47 14.25
CA VAL A 168 6.52 -4.26 14.23
C VAL A 168 6.98 -3.36 15.37
N ALA A 169 6.25 -2.28 15.65
CA ALA A 169 6.56 -1.40 16.78
C ALA A 169 6.47 -2.14 18.12
N LEU A 170 5.43 -2.97 18.30
CA LEU A 170 5.28 -3.80 19.49
C LEU A 170 6.40 -4.82 19.62
N ALA A 171 6.73 -5.53 18.53
CA ALA A 171 7.83 -6.51 18.51
C ALA A 171 9.15 -5.86 18.93
N ALA A 172 9.48 -4.71 18.33
CA ALA A 172 10.68 -3.94 18.69
C ALA A 172 10.66 -3.50 20.17
N TRP A 173 9.52 -3.04 20.66
CA TRP A 173 9.35 -2.60 22.05
C TRP A 173 9.61 -3.73 23.07
N VAL A 174 9.20 -4.96 22.77
CA VAL A 174 9.40 -6.12 23.65
C VAL A 174 10.69 -6.91 23.35
N GLY A 175 11.58 -6.36 22.52
CA GLY A 175 12.87 -6.95 22.20
C GLY A 175 12.82 -8.16 21.26
N GLN A 176 11.71 -8.35 20.54
CA GLN A 176 11.60 -9.36 19.48
C GLN A 176 12.17 -8.83 18.16
N PRO A 177 12.69 -9.69 17.28
CA PRO A 177 13.12 -9.29 15.95
C PRO A 177 12.00 -8.60 15.16
N SER A 178 12.33 -7.51 14.47
CA SER A 178 11.38 -6.85 13.57
C SER A 178 11.02 -7.76 12.38
N GLY A 179 9.72 -7.84 12.07
CA GLY A 179 9.23 -8.49 10.85
C GLY A 179 9.46 -7.70 9.55
N LEU A 180 9.97 -6.46 9.66
CA LEU A 180 10.28 -5.58 8.54
C LEU A 180 11.77 -5.22 8.52
N CYS A 181 12.41 -5.42 7.37
CA CYS A 181 13.85 -5.18 7.13
C CYS A 181 14.31 -3.77 7.54
N VAL A 182 13.51 -2.73 7.26
CA VAL A 182 13.87 -1.33 7.57
C VAL A 182 14.00 -1.05 9.08
N PHE A 183 13.38 -1.87 9.92
CA PHE A 183 13.51 -1.78 11.38
C PHE A 183 14.41 -2.87 11.96
N SER A 184 15.07 -3.66 11.10
CA SER A 184 16.10 -4.62 11.53
C SER A 184 17.44 -3.89 11.75
N PRO A 185 18.30 -4.36 12.68
CA PRO A 185 19.62 -3.76 12.92
C PRO A 185 20.55 -3.81 11.70
N THR A 186 20.33 -4.78 10.81
CA THR A 186 21.16 -5.04 9.63
C THR A 186 20.28 -5.35 8.42
N CYS A 187 20.58 -4.69 7.30
CA CYS A 187 19.97 -4.97 6.00
C CYS A 187 20.61 -6.19 5.32
N GLY A 188 19.94 -6.75 4.30
CA GLY A 188 20.56 -7.68 3.35
C GLY A 188 19.96 -9.08 3.27
N THR A 189 18.83 -9.33 3.92
CA THR A 189 18.13 -10.63 3.86
C THR A 189 17.15 -10.74 2.69
N ALA A 190 16.72 -9.61 2.11
CA ALA A 190 15.81 -9.58 0.97
C ALA A 190 16.60 -9.63 -0.35
N LEU A 191 16.64 -10.80 -0.98
CA LEU A 191 17.23 -10.98 -2.31
C LEU A 191 16.23 -10.54 -3.39
N ALA A 192 16.64 -9.61 -4.23
CA ALA A 192 15.94 -9.28 -5.47
C ALA A 192 16.56 -10.06 -6.63
N ILE A 193 15.71 -10.65 -7.48
CA ILE A 193 16.10 -11.32 -8.72
C ILE A 193 15.26 -10.68 -9.82
N GLU A 194 15.92 -10.14 -10.84
CA GLU A 194 15.31 -9.51 -12.02
C GLU A 194 15.58 -10.34 -13.28
#